data_AF-A0A1B6HX01-F1
#
_entry.id   AF-A0A1B6HX01-F1
#
_cell.length_a   1.000
_cell.length_b   1.000
_cell.length_c   1.000
_cell.angle_alpha   90.00
_cell.angle_beta   90.00
_cell.angle_gamma   90.00
#
_symmetry.space_group_name_H-M   'P 1'
#
loop_
_entity.id
_entity.type
_entity.pdbx_description
1 polymer ?
#
loop_
_entity_poly.entity_id
_entity_poly.type
_entity_poly.pdbx_seq_one_letter_code
_entity_poly.pdbx_strand_id
1 'polypeptide(L)'
;ETLYIVVVISCGGSHNLTVPVSIMIQSVLVFNNYGKPRLMKFYTDHSEARQQQILSDVYKAVSQKNNENCNFIEKCTFLGDDFKIMYRHFTTLYFVFCCDTAESELAILDLIQVFVEALDKCFKNVCELDLIFNVDRAHYVLNEIVMGGVVQETNITEILARFEEQKQAELQENRITPVITMPSIPASLVNRLPSFKDFKMPEIAYTVRDIGGL
;
A
#
# COMPACT_ATOMS: atom_id res chain seq x y z
N GLU A 1 18.90 -1.29 23.16
CA GLU A 1 18.36 0.00 23.64
C GLU A 1 17.38 0.57 22.60
N THR A 2 16.20 -0.02 22.48
CA THR A 2 15.17 0.47 21.54
C THR A 2 13.93 0.83 22.36
N LEU A 3 13.83 2.11 22.69
CA LEU A 3 12.85 2.65 23.62
C LEU A 3 11.62 3.14 22.84
N TYR A 4 10.51 2.41 22.97
CA TYR A 4 9.17 2.94 22.69
C TYR A 4 8.93 4.15 23.59
N ILE A 5 8.78 5.34 23.01
CA ILE A 5 8.24 6.49 23.73
C ILE A 5 6.86 6.78 23.16
N VAL A 6 5.85 6.34 23.92
CA VAL A 6 4.52 6.94 23.94
C VAL A 6 4.70 8.40 24.36
N VAL A 7 4.68 9.32 23.40
CA VAL A 7 4.54 10.75 23.71
C VAL A 7 3.06 11.05 23.83
N VAL A 8 2.48 10.78 25.00
CA VAL A 8 1.31 11.52 25.47
C VAL A 8 1.82 12.90 25.86
N ILE A 9 1.74 13.88 24.95
CA ILE A 9 1.86 15.29 25.33
C ILE A 9 0.53 15.67 26.01
N SER A 10 0.41 15.35 27.30
CA SER A 10 -0.48 16.11 28.17
C SER A 10 0.33 17.30 28.68
N CYS A 11 0.35 18.38 27.90
CA CYS A 11 0.82 19.67 28.36
C CYS A 11 -0.34 20.65 28.16
N GLY A 12 -0.93 21.09 29.26
CA GLY A 12 -1.97 22.12 29.26
C GLY A 12 -1.44 23.38 28.58
N GLY A 13 -2.03 23.71 27.44
CA GLY A 13 -1.69 24.89 26.64
C GLY A 13 -2.22 24.72 25.23
N SER A 14 -3.07 25.65 24.78
CA SER A 14 -3.86 25.60 23.55
C SER A 14 -3.06 25.75 22.25
N HIS A 15 -2.07 24.87 22.03
CA HIS A 15 -1.33 24.79 20.77
C HIS A 15 -1.11 23.31 20.43
N ASN A 16 -1.88 22.80 19.46
CA ASN A 16 -1.65 21.49 18.85
C ASN A 16 -0.29 21.52 18.14
N LEU A 17 0.76 21.07 18.82
CA LEU A 17 2.05 20.80 18.19
C LEU A 17 2.03 19.34 17.73
N THR A 18 1.58 19.13 16.50
CA THR A 18 1.73 17.85 15.79
C THR A 18 3.23 17.62 15.60
N VAL A 19 3.86 16.85 16.48
CA VAL A 19 5.18 16.30 16.20
C VAL A 19 5.03 15.35 15.02
N PRO A 20 5.70 15.58 13.87
CA PRO A 20 5.69 14.60 12.81
C PRO A 20 6.37 13.35 13.38
N VAL A 21 5.63 12.25 13.44
CA VAL A 21 6.24 10.93 13.57
C VAL A 21 7.18 10.84 12.37
N SER A 22 8.48 10.78 12.60
CA SER A 22 9.45 10.68 11.51
C SER A 22 9.25 9.31 10.87
N ILE A 23 8.45 9.28 9.80
CA ILE A 23 8.13 8.09 9.02
C ILE A 23 9.42 7.71 8.28
N MET A 24 10.04 6.61 8.71
CA MET A 24 11.34 6.14 8.21
C MET A 24 11.23 5.66 6.75
N ILE A 25 10.12 5.00 6.39
CA ILE A 25 9.82 4.55 5.03
C ILE A 25 8.58 5.26 4.51
N GLN A 26 8.75 6.11 3.48
CA GLN A 26 7.68 6.91 2.88
C GLN A 26 6.80 6.09 1.93
N SER A 27 7.43 5.31 1.06
CA SER A 27 6.71 4.50 0.08
C SER A 27 7.52 3.30 -0.40
N VAL A 28 6.78 2.27 -0.80
CA VAL A 28 7.30 1.05 -1.44
C VAL A 28 6.62 0.92 -2.79
N LEU A 29 7.44 0.82 -3.83
CA LEU A 29 7.01 0.78 -5.22
C LEU A 29 7.62 -0.44 -5.91
N VAL A 30 6.79 -1.15 -6.66
CA VAL A 30 7.21 -2.24 -7.55
C VAL A 30 6.68 -1.95 -8.94
N PHE A 31 7.56 -1.90 -9.93
CA PHE A 31 7.20 -1.65 -11.32
C PHE A 31 8.07 -2.46 -12.30
N ASN A 32 7.55 -2.69 -13.50
CA ASN A 32 8.29 -3.39 -14.56
C ASN A 32 9.31 -2.46 -15.25
N ASN A 33 10.23 -3.02 -16.02
CA ASN A 33 11.11 -2.41 -17.03
C ASN A 33 10.43 -1.44 -18.01
N TYR A 34 9.10 -1.40 -18.09
CA TYR A 34 8.34 -0.43 -18.90
C TYR A 34 7.72 0.71 -18.08
N GLY A 35 8.02 0.80 -16.78
CA GLY A 35 7.47 1.82 -15.88
C GLY A 35 6.00 1.60 -15.48
N LYS A 36 5.46 0.39 -15.73
CA LYS A 36 4.11 0.03 -15.30
C LYS A 36 4.12 -0.40 -13.82
N PRO A 37 3.29 0.20 -12.96
CA PRO A 37 3.21 -0.19 -11.55
C PRO A 37 2.58 -1.57 -11.41
N ARG A 38 3.14 -2.37 -10.50
CA ARG A 38 2.64 -3.70 -10.09
C ARG A 38 2.18 -3.69 -8.64
N LEU A 39 2.89 -2.96 -7.79
CA LEU A 39 2.54 -2.75 -6.39
C LEU A 39 2.91 -1.31 -6.03
N MET A 40 2.04 -0.59 -5.34
CA MET A 40 2.34 0.74 -4.82
C MET A 40 1.75 0.89 -3.43
N LYS A 41 2.58 1.19 -2.45
CA LYS A 41 2.15 1.48 -1.09
C LYS A 41 2.80 2.78 -0.64
N PHE A 42 1.97 3.78 -0.36
CA PHE A 42 2.41 5.04 0.24
C PHE A 42 1.97 5.04 1.71
N TYR A 43 2.89 5.36 2.61
CA TYR A 43 2.61 5.50 4.05
C TYR A 43 2.27 6.94 4.43
N THR A 44 2.50 7.88 3.52
CA THR A 44 2.06 9.27 3.62
C THR A 44 0.93 9.58 2.64
N ASP A 45 0.05 10.48 3.08
CA ASP A 45 -1.10 10.90 2.29
C ASP A 45 -0.64 11.72 1.08
N HIS A 46 -0.87 11.16 -0.10
CA HIS A 46 -0.61 11.79 -1.38
C HIS A 46 -1.83 11.62 -2.28
N SER A 47 -2.14 12.64 -3.07
CA SER A 47 -3.19 12.51 -4.10
C SER A 47 -2.76 11.50 -5.17
N GLU A 48 -3.73 10.81 -5.80
CA GLU A 48 -3.46 9.82 -6.85
C GLU A 48 -2.62 10.41 -7.99
N ALA A 49 -2.91 11.65 -8.39
CA ALA A 49 -2.13 12.37 -9.40
C ALA A 49 -0.66 12.54 -8.98
N ARG A 50 -0.42 12.82 -7.69
CA ARG A 50 0.94 12.97 -7.16
C ARG A 50 1.65 11.62 -7.08
N GLN A 51 0.96 10.56 -6.69
CA GLN A 51 1.52 9.20 -6.66
C GLN A 51 1.98 8.75 -8.05
N GLN A 52 1.21 9.02 -9.09
CA GLN A 52 1.59 8.71 -10.49
C GLN A 52 2.79 9.53 -10.96
N GLN A 53 2.88 10.80 -10.59
CA GLN A 53 4.06 11.63 -10.87
C GLN A 53 5.31 11.07 -10.21
N ILE A 54 5.21 10.75 -8.91
CA ILE A 54 6.32 10.14 -8.14
C ILE A 54 6.78 8.87 -8.83
N LEU A 55 5.86 7.97 -9.21
CA LEU A 55 6.20 6.74 -9.92
C LEU A 55 6.97 7.03 -11.24
N SER A 56 6.49 7.99 -12.03
CA SER A 56 7.14 8.35 -13.30
C SER A 56 8.55 8.89 -13.08
N ASP A 57 8.73 9.72 -12.06
CA ASP A 57 10.01 10.35 -11.75
C ASP A 57 10.99 9.34 -11.16
N VAL A 58 10.53 8.45 -10.28
CA VAL A 58 11.31 7.32 -9.76
C VAL A 58 11.75 6.39 -10.89
N TYR A 59 10.85 6.03 -11.80
CA TYR A 59 11.17 5.18 -12.95
C TYR A 59 12.24 5.81 -13.84
N LYS A 60 12.14 7.12 -14.15
CA LYS A 60 13.17 7.84 -14.93
C LYS A 60 14.51 7.84 -14.20
N ALA A 61 14.52 8.08 -12.90
CA ALA A 61 15.73 8.13 -12.10
C ALA A 61 16.45 6.76 -12.05
N VAL A 62 15.69 5.67 -11.91
CA VAL A 62 16.22 4.30 -11.87
C VAL A 62 16.63 3.81 -13.27
N SER A 63 15.83 4.06 -14.31
CA SER A 63 16.08 3.57 -15.67
C SER A 63 17.23 4.26 -16.40
N GLN A 64 17.64 5.46 -15.97
CA GLN A 64 18.76 6.18 -16.58
C GLN A 64 20.13 5.78 -16.00
N LYS A 65 20.15 5.02 -14.90
CA LYS A 65 21.40 4.56 -14.29
C LYS A 65 21.94 3.33 -15.03
N ASN A 66 23.23 3.39 -15.42
CA ASN A 66 23.96 2.22 -15.91
C ASN A 66 24.16 1.20 -14.78
N ASN A 67 24.07 -0.10 -15.11
CA ASN A 67 24.19 -1.25 -14.18
C ASN A 67 25.49 -1.30 -13.34
N GLU A 68 26.48 -0.46 -13.62
CA GLU A 68 27.75 -0.38 -12.89
C GLU A 68 27.68 0.56 -11.66
N ASN A 69 26.63 1.40 -11.55
CA ASN A 69 26.55 2.44 -10.53
C ASN A 69 25.44 2.12 -9.48
N CYS A 70 25.89 1.86 -8.25
CA CYS A 70 25.19 1.79 -6.96
C CYS A 70 23.63 1.73 -6.90
N ASN A 71 23.13 0.79 -6.09
CA ASN A 71 21.71 0.51 -5.77
C ASN A 71 20.95 1.62 -5.00
N PHE A 72 21.45 2.87 -4.99
CA PHE A 72 20.81 3.98 -4.28
C PHE A 72 20.83 5.27 -5.10
N ILE A 73 19.81 6.10 -4.96
CA ILE A 73 19.70 7.43 -5.55
C ILE A 73 19.47 8.38 -4.37
N GLU A 74 20.50 9.16 -4.06
CA GLU A 74 20.55 9.99 -2.84
C GLU A 74 19.75 11.29 -2.94
N LYS A 75 19.33 11.71 -4.15
CA LYS A 75 18.63 12.99 -4.35
C LYS A 75 17.39 12.82 -5.22
N CYS A 76 16.23 12.84 -4.57
CA CYS A 76 14.95 12.89 -5.25
C CYS A 76 14.16 14.13 -4.83
N THR A 77 14.39 15.22 -5.55
CA THR A 77 13.74 16.55 -5.37
C THR A 77 12.20 16.49 -5.41
N PHE A 78 11.61 15.37 -5.85
CA PHE A 78 10.16 15.19 -5.95
C PHE A 78 9.50 14.72 -4.65
N LEU A 79 10.24 14.06 -3.73
CA LEU A 79 9.71 13.66 -2.42
C LEU A 79 10.10 14.66 -1.31
N GLY A 80 11.18 15.41 -1.53
CA GLY A 80 11.83 16.31 -0.55
C GLY A 80 13.34 16.09 -0.60
N ASP A 81 14.13 17.09 -0.23
CA ASP A 81 15.60 17.01 -0.30
C ASP A 81 16.21 16.03 0.73
N ASP A 82 15.39 15.50 1.63
CA ASP A 82 15.80 14.64 2.74
C ASP A 82 15.46 13.15 2.54
N PHE A 83 15.09 12.74 1.32
CA PHE A 83 14.74 11.34 1.03
C PHE A 83 15.72 10.66 0.08
N LYS A 84 16.09 9.43 0.43
CA LYS A 84 16.91 8.52 -0.38
C LYS A 84 16.04 7.43 -0.98
N ILE A 85 16.35 7.06 -2.22
CA ILE A 85 15.70 5.95 -2.91
C ILE A 85 16.65 4.78 -2.97
N MET A 86 16.24 3.66 -2.38
CA MET A 86 16.94 2.37 -2.47
C MET A 86 16.19 1.50 -3.45
N TYR A 87 16.90 0.88 -4.39
CA TYR A 87 16.26 -0.01 -5.35
C TYR A 87 17.09 -1.23 -5.68
N ARG A 88 16.41 -2.29 -6.12
CA ARG A 88 17.04 -3.47 -6.68
C ARG A 88 16.26 -4.00 -7.86
N HIS A 89 16.97 -4.38 -8.91
CA HIS A 89 16.39 -4.97 -10.11
C HIS A 89 16.42 -6.51 -10.02
N PHE A 90 15.26 -7.12 -10.24
CA PHE A 90 15.07 -8.57 -10.29
C PHE A 90 14.45 -8.95 -11.63
N THR A 91 15.29 -9.26 -12.62
CA THR A 91 14.96 -9.71 -13.99
C THR A 91 13.97 -8.81 -14.76
N THR A 92 12.68 -8.81 -14.39
CA THR A 92 11.63 -8.00 -15.02
C THR A 92 11.04 -6.91 -14.13
N LEU A 93 11.35 -6.91 -12.83
CA LEU A 93 10.76 -5.99 -11.84
C LEU A 93 11.83 -5.18 -11.10
N TYR A 94 11.52 -3.91 -10.87
CA TYR A 94 12.24 -3.04 -9.95
C TYR A 94 11.49 -2.98 -8.63
N PHE A 95 12.20 -3.25 -7.54
CA PHE A 95 11.73 -3.08 -6.18
C PHE A 95 12.38 -1.84 -5.61
N VAL A 96 11.58 -0.87 -5.19
CA VAL A 96 12.03 0.46 -4.79
C VAL A 96 11.44 0.85 -3.45
N PHE A 97 12.30 1.29 -2.54
CA PHE A 97 11.95 1.79 -1.21
C PHE A 97 12.42 3.23 -1.10
N CYS A 98 11.48 4.14 -0.82
CA CYS A 98 11.76 5.54 -0.56
C CYS A 98 11.83 5.73 0.96
N CYS A 99 13.00 6.06 1.48
CA CYS A 99 13.26 6.16 2.92
C CYS A 99 13.92 7.51 3.24
N ASP A 100 13.92 7.89 4.51
CA ASP A 100 14.66 9.07 4.98
C ASP A 100 16.18 8.85 4.86
N THR A 101 16.94 9.93 4.75
CA THR A 101 18.40 9.95 4.79
C THR A 101 19.00 9.38 6.08
N ALA A 102 18.23 9.37 7.18
CA ALA A 102 18.62 8.81 8.47
C ALA A 102 18.75 7.28 8.46
N GLU A 103 18.07 6.58 7.56
CA GLU A 103 18.10 5.12 7.47
C GLU A 103 19.37 4.61 6.78
N SER A 104 19.84 3.42 7.19
CA SER A 104 21.00 2.79 6.56
C SER A 104 20.63 2.19 5.21
N GLU A 105 21.41 2.51 4.17
CA GLU A 105 21.23 1.99 2.81
C GLU A 105 21.27 0.46 2.78
N LEU A 106 22.22 -0.15 3.51
CA LEU A 106 22.42 -1.59 3.51
C LEU A 106 21.27 -2.32 4.19
N ALA A 107 20.70 -1.74 5.26
CA ALA A 107 19.55 -2.32 5.95
C ALA A 107 18.31 -2.36 5.05
N ILE A 108 18.04 -1.29 4.30
CA ILE A 108 16.91 -1.26 3.36
C ILE A 108 17.13 -2.22 2.17
N LEU A 109 18.36 -2.37 1.69
CA LEU A 109 18.66 -3.34 0.63
C LEU A 109 18.48 -4.80 1.08
N ASP A 110 18.80 -5.09 2.35
CA ASP A 110 18.51 -6.40 2.96
C ASP A 110 17.00 -6.62 3.14
N LEU A 111 16.27 -5.58 3.53
CA LEU A 111 14.81 -5.61 3.62
C LEU A 111 14.15 -5.91 2.26
N ILE A 112 14.64 -5.32 1.17
CA ILE A 112 14.20 -5.63 -0.19
C ILE A 112 14.42 -7.12 -0.51
N GLN A 113 15.55 -7.69 -0.10
CA GLN A 113 15.84 -9.11 -0.29
C GLN A 113 14.86 -9.99 0.49
N VAL A 114 14.62 -9.69 1.76
CA VAL A 114 13.65 -10.39 2.61
C VAL A 114 12.25 -10.33 2.00
N PHE A 115 11.84 -9.17 1.47
CA PHE A 115 10.54 -9.02 0.83
C PHE A 115 10.38 -9.91 -0.41
N VAL A 116 11.39 -9.93 -1.29
CA VAL A 116 11.36 -10.79 -2.49
C VAL A 116 11.37 -12.27 -2.12
N GLU A 117 12.15 -12.67 -1.12
CA GLU A 117 12.19 -14.06 -0.65
C GLU A 117 10.87 -14.48 0.02
N ALA A 118 10.23 -13.59 0.78
CA ALA A 118 8.91 -13.82 1.35
C ALA A 118 7.86 -14.01 0.24
N LEU A 119 7.85 -13.15 -0.79
CA LEU A 119 6.97 -13.31 -1.95
C LEU A 119 7.20 -14.65 -2.67
N ASP A 120 8.46 -15.04 -2.90
CA ASP A 120 8.77 -16.30 -3.59
C ASP A 120 8.25 -17.53 -2.83
N LYS A 121 8.37 -17.55 -1.51
CA LYS A 121 7.85 -18.63 -0.67
C LYS A 121 6.33 -18.60 -0.54
N CYS A 122 5.71 -17.42 -0.44
CA CYS A 122 4.25 -17.28 -0.35
C CYS A 122 3.54 -17.77 -1.63
N PHE A 123 4.10 -17.46 -2.81
CA PHE A 123 3.51 -17.82 -4.10
C PHE A 123 4.07 -19.11 -4.72
N LYS A 124 5.10 -19.73 -4.12
CA LYS A 124 5.78 -20.95 -4.60
C LYS A 124 6.30 -20.78 -6.03
N ASN A 125 7.42 -20.05 -6.18
CA ASN A 125 8.02 -19.64 -7.46
C ASN A 125 7.28 -18.46 -8.09
N VAL A 126 7.41 -17.31 -7.44
CA VAL A 126 6.70 -16.11 -7.82
C VAL A 126 7.12 -15.63 -9.22
N CYS A 127 6.14 -15.34 -10.07
CA CYS A 127 6.39 -14.63 -11.32
C CYS A 127 5.72 -13.24 -11.32
N GLU A 128 6.16 -12.34 -12.21
CA GLU A 128 5.54 -11.02 -12.35
C GLU A 128 4.01 -11.11 -12.55
N LEU A 129 3.56 -12.13 -13.28
CA LEU A 129 2.15 -12.34 -13.56
C LEU A 129 1.34 -12.65 -12.29
N ASP A 130 1.92 -13.38 -11.33
CA ASP A 130 1.26 -13.70 -10.07
C ASP A 130 1.05 -12.46 -9.20
N LEU A 131 2.02 -11.53 -9.20
CA LEU A 131 1.88 -10.23 -8.53
C LEU A 131 0.75 -9.40 -9.16
N ILE A 132 0.58 -9.46 -10.48
CA ILE A 132 -0.49 -8.74 -11.18
C ILE A 132 -1.87 -9.32 -10.83
N PHE A 133 -1.99 -10.65 -10.80
CA PHE A 133 -3.26 -11.30 -10.52
C PHE A 133 -3.66 -11.26 -9.04
N ASN A 134 -2.68 -11.26 -8.13
CA ASN A 134 -2.91 -11.33 -6.69
C ASN A 134 -2.28 -10.13 -5.97
N VAL A 135 -2.59 -8.91 -6.43
CA VAL A 135 -2.08 -7.67 -5.83
C VAL A 135 -2.43 -7.56 -4.34
N ASP A 136 -3.64 -8.00 -3.95
CA ASP A 136 -4.10 -7.94 -2.56
C ASP A 136 -3.21 -8.79 -1.64
N ARG A 137 -2.84 -9.99 -2.10
CA ARG A 137 -1.93 -10.88 -1.37
C ARG A 137 -0.52 -10.33 -1.29
N ALA A 138 -0.03 -9.71 -2.35
CA ALA A 138 1.27 -9.03 -2.31
C ALA A 138 1.25 -7.84 -1.33
N HIS A 139 0.12 -7.11 -1.23
CA HIS A 139 -0.06 -6.07 -0.22
C HIS A 139 -0.11 -6.63 1.20
N TYR A 140 -0.73 -7.79 1.44
CA TYR A 140 -0.69 -8.43 2.76
C TYR A 140 0.72 -8.81 3.17
N VAL A 141 1.49 -9.45 2.28
CA VAL A 141 2.91 -9.77 2.56
C VAL A 141 3.71 -8.51 2.86
N LEU A 142 3.50 -7.42 2.11
CA LEU A 142 4.15 -6.15 2.38
C LEU A 142 3.76 -5.56 3.75
N ASN A 143 2.48 -5.65 4.14
CA ASN A 143 2.00 -5.11 5.41
C ASN A 143 2.56 -5.88 6.63
N GLU A 144 2.85 -7.18 6.50
CA GLU A 144 3.53 -7.94 7.57
C GLU A 144 4.98 -7.49 7.77
N ILE A 145 5.64 -7.04 6.69
CA ILE A 145 7.04 -6.61 6.73
C ILE A 145 7.14 -5.13 7.15
N VAL A 146 6.33 -4.26 6.56
CA VAL A 146 6.35 -2.82 6.81
C VAL A 146 4.95 -2.29 7.04
N MET A 147 4.71 -1.76 8.23
CA MET A 147 3.45 -1.17 8.64
C MET A 147 3.66 0.27 9.12
N GLY A 148 2.88 1.21 8.58
CA GLY A 148 2.98 2.62 8.96
C GLY A 148 4.35 3.25 8.68
N GLY A 149 5.13 2.69 7.74
CA GLY A 149 6.48 3.14 7.41
C GLY A 149 7.56 2.73 8.41
N VAL A 150 7.27 1.74 9.28
CA VAL A 150 8.23 1.10 10.20
C VAL A 150 8.33 -0.38 9.86
N VAL A 151 9.54 -0.94 9.96
CA VAL A 151 9.77 -2.38 9.76
C VAL A 151 9.22 -3.16 10.96
N GLN A 152 8.34 -4.11 10.68
CA GLN A 152 7.69 -4.94 11.68
C GLN A 152 8.36 -6.30 11.77
N GLU A 153 8.30 -7.11 10.70
CA GLU A 153 8.91 -8.44 10.66
C GLU A 153 10.00 -8.58 9.60
N THR A 154 11.09 -9.24 9.98
CA THR A 154 12.18 -9.64 9.07
C THR A 154 12.31 -11.15 8.94
N ASN A 155 11.66 -11.92 9.82
CA ASN A 155 11.73 -13.38 9.78
C ASN A 155 10.72 -13.96 8.78
N ILE A 156 11.24 -14.55 7.71
CA ILE A 156 10.43 -15.10 6.62
C ILE A 156 9.50 -16.22 7.10
N THR A 157 9.90 -17.03 8.10
CA THR A 157 9.06 -18.11 8.63
C THR A 157 7.83 -17.56 9.35
N GLU A 158 7.98 -16.46 10.09
CA GLU A 158 6.85 -15.82 10.76
C GLU A 158 5.92 -15.15 9.75
N ILE A 159 6.47 -14.42 8.77
CA ILE A 159 5.70 -13.80 7.68
C ILE A 159 4.86 -14.85 6.94
N LEU A 160 5.43 -16.02 6.63
CA LEU A 160 4.71 -17.11 5.98
C LEU A 160 3.59 -17.70 6.84
N ALA A 161 3.81 -17.82 8.14
CA ALA A 161 2.79 -18.30 9.07
C ALA A 161 1.58 -17.35 9.10
N ARG A 162 1.83 -16.05 9.26
CA ARG A 162 0.77 -15.01 9.25
C ARG A 162 0.04 -14.95 7.91
N PHE A 163 0.78 -15.06 6.81
CA PHE A 163 0.19 -15.07 5.48
C PHE A 163 -0.76 -16.26 5.27
N GLU A 164 -0.39 -17.46 5.71
CA GLU A 164 -1.27 -18.62 5.60
C GLU A 164 -2.47 -18.52 6.56
N GLU A 165 -2.29 -18.02 7.78
CA GLU A 165 -3.39 -17.74 8.71
C GLU A 165 -4.42 -16.77 8.09
N GLN A 166 -3.95 -15.68 7.49
CA GLN A 166 -4.81 -14.70 6.82
C GLN A 166 -5.58 -15.33 5.65
N LYS A 167 -4.89 -16.13 4.84
CA LYS A 167 -5.51 -16.86 3.74
C LYS A 167 -6.55 -17.88 4.22
N GLN A 168 -6.34 -18.52 5.36
CA GLN A 168 -7.34 -19.42 5.97
C GLN A 168 -8.54 -18.63 6.52
N ALA A 169 -8.32 -17.45 7.10
CA ALA A 169 -9.38 -16.57 7.58
C ALA A 169 -10.28 -16.09 6.42
N GLU A 170 -9.69 -15.67 5.30
CA GLU A 170 -10.43 -15.30 4.08
C GLU A 170 -11.29 -16.46 3.55
N LEU A 171 -10.77 -17.69 3.62
CA LEU A 171 -11.52 -18.90 3.23
C LEU A 171 -12.66 -19.21 4.19
N GLN A 172 -12.52 -18.91 5.48
CA GLN A 172 -13.57 -19.08 6.48
C GLN A 172 -14.67 -18.04 6.32
N GLU A 173 -14.33 -16.78 6.07
CA GLU A 173 -15.31 -15.72 5.79
C GLU A 173 -16.13 -16.02 4.52
N ASN A 174 -15.47 -16.52 3.47
CA ASN A 174 -16.16 -16.98 2.25
C ASN A 174 -17.01 -18.24 2.47
N ARG A 175 -16.79 -18.99 3.54
CA ARG A 175 -17.69 -20.10 3.95
C ARG A 175 -18.86 -19.64 4.82
N ILE A 176 -18.75 -18.48 5.48
CA ILE A 176 -19.79 -17.87 6.33
C ILE A 176 -20.75 -16.98 5.52
N THR A 177 -20.55 -16.86 4.21
CA THR A 177 -21.58 -16.46 3.24
C THR A 177 -22.31 -17.66 2.59
N PRO A 178 -22.91 -18.64 3.32
CA PRO A 178 -23.96 -19.43 2.72
C PRO A 178 -25.22 -18.57 2.78
N VAL A 179 -25.79 -18.25 1.62
CA VAL A 179 -27.25 -18.24 1.46
C VAL A 179 -27.98 -17.43 2.56
N ILE A 180 -27.98 -16.08 2.48
CA ILE A 180 -29.22 -15.37 2.84
C ILE A 180 -30.22 -15.77 1.76
N THR A 181 -30.76 -16.97 1.94
CA THR A 181 -32.07 -17.37 1.48
C THR A 181 -32.96 -16.27 2.02
N MET A 182 -33.45 -15.42 1.10
CA MET A 182 -34.74 -14.79 1.29
C MET A 182 -35.66 -15.89 1.86
N PRO A 183 -36.33 -15.69 3.00
CA PRO A 183 -37.38 -16.61 3.39
C PRO A 183 -38.35 -16.64 2.22
N SER A 184 -38.57 -17.82 1.64
CA SER A 184 -39.56 -18.01 0.60
C SER A 184 -40.89 -17.53 1.15
N ILE A 185 -41.29 -16.34 0.72
CA ILE A 185 -42.58 -15.76 1.05
C ILE A 185 -43.61 -16.76 0.51
N PRO A 186 -44.51 -17.32 1.34
CA PRO A 186 -45.57 -18.18 0.85
C PRO A 186 -46.36 -17.40 -0.21
N ALA A 187 -46.69 -18.05 -1.34
CA ALA A 187 -47.27 -17.41 -2.52
C ALA A 187 -48.55 -16.57 -2.23
N SER A 188 -49.18 -16.75 -1.08
CA SER A 188 -50.33 -15.97 -0.59
C SER A 188 -50.01 -14.54 -0.17
N LEU A 189 -48.75 -14.16 0.05
CA LEU A 189 -48.34 -12.81 0.47
C LEU A 189 -47.75 -11.94 -0.65
N VAL A 190 -47.58 -12.48 -1.86
CA VAL A 190 -47.02 -11.74 -3.03
C VAL A 190 -47.96 -10.63 -3.54
N ASN A 191 -49.27 -10.74 -3.29
CA ASN A 191 -50.26 -9.75 -3.75
C ASN A 191 -50.38 -8.48 -2.88
N ARG A 192 -49.51 -8.27 -1.88
CA ARG A 192 -49.55 -7.08 -1.00
C ARG A 192 -48.30 -6.20 -1.06
N LEU A 193 -47.45 -6.34 -2.08
CA LEU A 193 -46.35 -5.40 -2.31
C LEU A 193 -46.79 -4.35 -3.35
N PRO A 194 -46.69 -3.04 -3.06
CA PRO A 194 -46.96 -1.99 -4.02
C PRO A 194 -45.99 -2.09 -5.22
N SER A 195 -46.52 -1.86 -6.42
CA SER A 195 -45.77 -1.83 -7.68
C SER A 195 -44.61 -0.82 -7.63
N PHE A 196 -43.49 -1.20 -8.25
CA PHE A 196 -42.17 -0.55 -8.29
C PHE A 196 -42.13 0.84 -8.99
N LYS A 197 -43.24 1.58 -9.06
CA LYS A 197 -43.34 2.84 -9.84
C LYS A 197 -43.27 4.14 -9.04
N ASP A 198 -43.24 4.09 -7.71
CA ASP A 198 -43.34 5.32 -6.90
C ASP A 198 -42.10 5.65 -6.03
N PHE A 199 -40.97 4.97 -6.21
CA PHE A 199 -39.73 5.38 -5.54
C PHE A 199 -38.99 6.45 -6.35
N LYS A 200 -39.41 7.71 -6.15
CA LYS A 200 -38.68 8.90 -6.57
C LYS A 200 -37.37 8.98 -5.77
N MET A 201 -36.22 8.86 -6.43
CA MET A 201 -34.93 9.06 -5.78
C MET A 201 -34.81 10.51 -5.29
N PRO A 202 -34.33 10.76 -4.06
CA PRO A 202 -33.96 12.11 -3.64
C PRO A 202 -32.70 12.55 -4.39
N GLU A 203 -32.82 13.68 -5.08
CA GLU A 203 -31.74 14.34 -5.82
C GLU A 203 -30.75 14.95 -4.81
N ILE A 204 -29.54 14.41 -4.72
CA ILE A 204 -28.49 15.00 -3.88
C ILE A 204 -27.86 16.14 -4.70
N ALA A 205 -28.25 17.37 -4.38
CA ALA A 205 -27.72 18.57 -5.00
C ALA A 205 -26.24 18.76 -4.63
N TYR A 206 -25.35 18.54 -5.60
CA TYR A 206 -24.01 19.11 -5.55
C TYR A 206 -24.14 20.62 -5.77
N THR A 207 -23.96 21.39 -4.70
CA THR A 207 -23.88 22.84 -4.77
C THR A 207 -22.52 23.23 -5.36
N VAL A 208 -22.50 23.46 -6.67
CA VAL A 208 -21.49 24.29 -7.32
C VAL A 208 -21.64 25.68 -6.73
N ARG A 209 -20.66 26.14 -5.95
CA ARG A 209 -20.51 27.56 -5.65
C ARG A 209 -19.47 28.13 -6.60
N ASP A 210 -19.99 28.98 -7.47
CA ASP A 210 -19.31 29.90 -8.34
C ASP A 210 -18.14 30.63 -7.66
N ILE A 211 -17.04 30.74 -8.40
CA ILE A 211 -16.30 31.99 -8.48
C ILE A 211 -16.46 32.45 -9.93
N GLY A 212 -17.40 33.39 -10.14
CA GLY A 212 -17.48 34.16 -11.39
C GLY A 212 -16.21 35.01 -11.57
N GLY A 213 -15.95 35.64 -12.70
CA GLY A 213 -16.72 35.94 -13.89
C GLY A 213 -15.94 37.05 -14.63
N LEU A 214 -16.30 37.25 -15.90
CA LEU A 214 -15.77 38.24 -16.86
C LEU A 214 -14.37 37.95 -17.43
#